data_AF-A0A074VII9-F1
#
_entry.id   AF-A0A074VII9-F1
#
_cell.length_a   1.000
_cell.length_b   1.000
_cell.length_c   1.000
_cell.angle_alpha   90.00
_cell.angle_beta   90.00
_cell.angle_gamma   90.00
#
_symmetry.space_group_name_H-M   'P 1'
#
loop_
_entity.id
_entity.type
_entity.pdbx_description
1 polymer ?
#
loop_
_entity_poly.entity_id
_entity_poly.type
_entity_poly.pdbx_seq_one_letter_code
_entity_poly.pdbx_strand_id
1 'polypeptide(L)'
;MSYAEVIHRQTIDERSWQQRSMRRQSTLLRFRYELAPWIESNDCRSMFGPAIMIIARDSKIISDCISACVHPRDESLDTESTTPAGLTVSSRLLEQLAREDTFIADVGFALLSISSVFYTPPSEWALIASTCEARQAESVLPAGELELPLEPLKSLLRLQLKIDLAASIVTNKPPSANLVIPPRGSISSDVDDPLTSYDGCLNCLALSLRLIHFEIVPMLSGFHESCPQPVGSHVSRWDRWFELWSRCVSWFQDRPRKMKPILESFDEETCHEQPFPIDVFTSATALQANLVMHMSAVILLSQKPRLTNAPSNSQHLRSRIWHIQKIARILVGNHFNEQWDPIVIAALFFIAKEMSHPSQQEALLSCFREISRTTHIPIEKDLADLRARWQSLQEDRPPILSHAF
;
A
#
# COMPACT_ATOMS: atom_id res chain seq x y z
N MET A 1 40.51 -41.55 -15.73
CA MET A 1 40.45 -40.25 -15.04
C MET A 1 41.65 -40.18 -14.11
N SER A 2 42.51 -39.18 -14.30
CA SER A 2 43.73 -39.06 -13.50
C SER A 2 43.42 -38.46 -12.12
N TYR A 3 44.19 -38.81 -11.10
CA TYR A 3 44.01 -38.32 -9.72
C TYR A 3 44.00 -36.77 -9.63
N ALA A 4 44.69 -36.09 -10.56
CA ALA A 4 44.73 -34.62 -10.62
C ALA A 4 43.41 -34.00 -11.12
N GLU A 5 42.68 -34.66 -12.01
CA GLU A 5 41.37 -34.18 -12.51
C GLU A 5 40.28 -34.30 -11.43
N VAL A 6 40.39 -35.31 -10.56
CA VAL A 6 39.46 -35.53 -9.44
C VAL A 6 39.63 -34.45 -8.38
N ILE A 7 40.87 -34.13 -8.00
CA ILE A 7 41.17 -33.07 -7.01
C ILE A 7 40.78 -31.69 -7.55
N HIS A 8 41.02 -31.42 -8.84
CA HIS A 8 40.66 -30.13 -9.42
C HIS A 8 39.13 -29.94 -9.53
N ARG A 9 38.39 -31.01 -9.87
CA ARG A 9 36.91 -30.97 -9.84
C ARG A 9 36.36 -30.82 -8.42
N GLN A 10 36.93 -31.51 -7.43
CA GLN A 10 36.52 -31.40 -6.03
C GLN A 10 36.74 -29.99 -5.47
N THR A 11 37.89 -29.37 -5.77
CA THR A 11 38.18 -28.00 -5.30
C THR A 11 37.34 -26.92 -6.01
N ILE A 12 36.97 -27.11 -7.28
CA ILE A 12 36.03 -26.23 -7.98
C ILE A 12 34.61 -26.38 -7.41
N ASP A 13 34.19 -27.62 -7.13
CA ASP A 13 32.89 -27.90 -6.54
C ASP A 13 32.77 -27.30 -5.14
N GLU A 14 33.78 -27.47 -4.28
CA GLU A 14 33.83 -26.86 -2.93
C GLU A 14 33.77 -25.33 -2.96
N ARG A 15 34.53 -24.67 -3.84
CA ARG A 15 34.47 -23.21 -4.00
C ARG A 15 33.10 -22.75 -4.49
N SER A 16 32.50 -23.49 -5.42
CA SER A 16 31.16 -23.20 -5.92
C SER A 16 30.09 -23.37 -4.83
N TRP A 17 30.24 -24.37 -3.96
CA TRP A 17 29.37 -24.62 -2.82
C TRP A 17 29.49 -23.53 -1.76
N GLN A 18 30.71 -23.13 -1.40
CA GLN A 18 30.97 -22.03 -0.47
C GLN A 18 30.37 -20.72 -0.99
N GLN A 19 30.56 -20.40 -2.27
CA GLN A 19 30.01 -19.20 -2.89
C GLN A 19 28.48 -19.21 -2.93
N ARG A 20 27.85 -20.35 -3.25
CA ARG A 20 26.39 -20.52 -3.22
C ARG A 20 25.84 -20.40 -1.80
N SER A 21 26.52 -20.97 -0.81
CA SER A 21 26.16 -20.90 0.60
C SER A 21 26.22 -19.45 1.12
N MET A 22 27.31 -18.74 0.84
CA MET A 22 27.46 -17.32 1.18
C MET A 22 26.39 -16.45 0.52
N ARG A 23 26.09 -16.69 -0.76
CA ARG A 23 25.03 -15.96 -1.49
C ARG A 23 23.65 -16.22 -0.89
N ARG A 24 23.34 -17.48 -0.54
CA ARG A 24 22.08 -17.83 0.12
C ARG A 24 21.98 -17.15 1.49
N GLN A 25 23.06 -17.14 2.26
CA GLN A 25 23.11 -16.45 3.55
C GLN A 25 22.86 -14.95 3.40
N SER A 26 23.55 -14.27 2.48
CA SER A 26 23.36 -12.82 2.27
C SER A 26 21.92 -12.49 1.84
N THR A 27 21.34 -13.30 0.94
CA THR A 27 19.97 -13.14 0.49
C THR A 27 18.97 -13.26 1.65
N LEU A 28 19.11 -14.31 2.46
CA LEU A 28 18.20 -14.57 3.57
C LEU A 28 18.30 -13.49 4.66
N LEU A 29 19.51 -13.00 4.95
CA LEU A 29 19.72 -11.87 5.86
C LEU A 29 19.04 -10.61 5.34
N ARG A 30 19.27 -10.26 4.08
CA ARG A 30 18.67 -9.08 3.45
C ARG A 30 17.15 -9.15 3.45
N PHE A 31 16.58 -10.30 3.06
CA PHE A 31 15.14 -10.49 3.11
C PHE A 31 14.58 -10.34 4.53
N ARG A 32 15.20 -10.98 5.53
CA ARG A 32 14.70 -10.98 6.92
C ARG A 32 14.77 -9.62 7.59
N TYR A 33 15.80 -8.83 7.30
CA TYR A 33 16.09 -7.59 8.03
C TYR A 33 15.72 -6.32 7.26
N GLU A 34 15.61 -6.37 5.93
CA GLU A 34 15.22 -5.21 5.12
C GLU A 34 13.77 -5.34 4.62
N LEU A 35 13.40 -6.48 4.00
CA LEU A 35 12.08 -6.62 3.36
C LEU A 35 10.99 -7.03 4.35
N ALA A 36 11.25 -8.00 5.24
CA ALA A 36 10.22 -8.52 6.14
C ALA A 36 9.61 -7.43 7.06
N PRO A 37 10.40 -6.54 7.71
CA PRO A 37 9.81 -5.47 8.53
C PRO A 37 8.89 -4.53 7.73
N TRP A 38 9.18 -4.31 6.46
CA TRP A 38 8.32 -3.51 5.59
C TRP A 38 6.99 -4.20 5.28
N ILE A 39 7.02 -5.52 5.06
CA ILE A 39 5.80 -6.34 4.90
C ILE A 39 4.95 -6.30 6.18
N GLU A 40 5.60 -6.31 7.34
CA GLU A 40 5.01 -6.32 8.68
C GLU A 40 4.64 -4.93 9.24
N SER A 41 4.86 -3.84 8.49
CA SER A 41 4.88 -2.43 8.93
C SER A 41 3.70 -1.91 9.78
N ASN A 42 2.58 -2.63 9.85
CA ASN A 42 1.39 -2.25 10.62
C ASN A 42 1.00 -3.28 11.71
N ASP A 43 1.76 -4.36 11.87
CA ASP A 43 1.49 -5.46 12.80
C ASP A 43 2.77 -5.83 13.57
N CYS A 44 3.01 -5.15 14.69
CA CYS A 44 4.18 -5.42 15.54
C CYS A 44 4.17 -6.81 16.20
N ARG A 45 3.06 -7.54 16.11
CA ARG A 45 2.92 -8.93 16.59
C ARG A 45 2.94 -9.95 15.46
N SER A 46 3.17 -9.51 14.23
CA SER A 46 3.27 -10.38 13.07
C SER A 46 4.32 -11.47 13.31
N MET A 47 3.95 -12.71 12.96
CA MET A 47 4.87 -13.84 12.91
C MET A 47 5.33 -14.16 11.48
N PHE A 48 5.08 -13.27 10.51
CA PHE A 48 5.48 -13.42 9.11
C PHE A 48 6.98 -13.71 9.00
N GLY A 49 7.84 -12.87 9.57
CA GLY A 49 9.30 -13.01 9.48
C GLY A 49 9.79 -14.38 9.97
N PRO A 50 9.45 -14.84 11.18
CA PRO A 50 9.77 -16.20 11.62
C PRO A 50 9.15 -17.29 10.73
N ALA A 51 7.86 -17.18 10.38
CA ALA A 51 7.14 -18.21 9.63
C ALA A 51 7.72 -18.42 8.22
N ILE A 52 7.95 -17.35 7.45
CA ILE A 52 8.50 -17.45 6.10
C ILE A 52 9.93 -18.01 6.10
N MET A 53 10.71 -17.71 7.14
CA MET A 53 12.08 -18.22 7.27
C MET A 53 12.12 -19.69 7.65
N ILE A 54 11.19 -20.17 8.49
CA ILE A 54 10.99 -21.59 8.77
C ILE A 54 10.61 -22.32 7.49
N ILE A 55 9.64 -21.79 6.73
CA ILE A 55 9.25 -22.39 5.46
C ILE A 55 10.42 -22.39 4.47
N ALA A 56 11.18 -21.31 4.33
CA ALA A 56 12.33 -21.24 3.42
C ALA A 56 13.50 -22.16 3.81
N ARG A 57 13.60 -22.54 5.10
CA ARG A 57 14.56 -23.56 5.56
C ARG A 57 14.18 -24.94 4.99
N ASP A 58 12.89 -25.25 5.04
CA ASP A 58 12.37 -26.60 4.74
C ASP A 58 11.96 -26.74 3.26
N SER A 59 11.65 -25.63 2.59
CA SER A 59 11.21 -25.54 1.20
C SER A 59 12.21 -24.76 0.35
N LYS A 60 12.90 -25.47 -0.56
CA LYS A 60 13.87 -24.85 -1.48
C LYS A 60 13.21 -23.84 -2.41
N ILE A 61 11.99 -24.13 -2.87
CA ILE A 61 11.29 -23.25 -3.81
C ILE A 61 10.93 -21.90 -3.19
N ILE A 62 10.57 -21.86 -1.90
CA ILE A 62 10.35 -20.60 -1.18
C ILE A 62 11.68 -19.86 -0.97
N SER A 63 12.77 -20.58 -0.67
CA SER A 63 14.11 -19.95 -0.64
C SER A 63 14.50 -19.35 -2.01
N ASP A 64 14.11 -19.97 -3.11
CA ASP A 64 14.34 -19.46 -4.47
C ASP A 64 13.44 -18.24 -4.76
N CYS A 65 12.19 -18.25 -4.30
CA CYS A 65 11.28 -17.09 -4.37
C CYS A 65 11.83 -15.88 -3.59
N ILE A 66 12.30 -16.10 -2.35
CA ILE A 66 12.98 -15.05 -1.56
C ILE A 66 14.19 -14.50 -2.33
N SER A 67 14.96 -15.37 -2.98
CA SER A 67 16.11 -14.96 -3.78
C SER A 67 15.72 -14.07 -4.95
N ALA A 68 14.62 -14.38 -5.63
CA ALA A 68 14.06 -13.55 -6.69
C ALA A 68 13.59 -12.18 -6.16
N CYS A 69 13.07 -12.13 -4.93
CA CYS A 69 12.62 -10.86 -4.33
C CYS A 69 13.76 -9.91 -3.99
N VAL A 70 14.91 -10.43 -3.58
CA VAL A 70 16.07 -9.63 -3.15
C VAL A 70 16.95 -9.23 -4.34
N HIS A 71 17.01 -10.08 -5.36
CA HIS A 71 17.82 -9.90 -6.56
C HIS A 71 16.99 -10.17 -7.81
N PRO A 72 16.20 -9.19 -8.28
CA PRO A 72 15.62 -9.27 -9.61
C PRO A 72 16.74 -9.49 -10.61
N ARG A 73 16.54 -10.41 -11.55
CA ARG A 73 17.57 -10.74 -12.53
C ARG A 73 17.94 -9.51 -13.34
N ASP A 74 19.24 -9.38 -13.60
CA ASP A 74 19.80 -8.51 -14.62
C ASP A 74 19.20 -8.91 -15.98
N GLU A 75 18.72 -7.96 -16.77
CA GLU A 75 17.97 -8.16 -18.05
C GLU A 75 18.75 -8.94 -19.13
N SER A 76 20.02 -9.33 -18.88
CA SER A 76 20.94 -9.78 -19.91
C SER A 76 21.05 -11.30 -20.10
N LEU A 77 20.44 -12.15 -19.27
CA LEU A 77 20.65 -13.60 -19.32
C LEU A 77 19.38 -14.39 -18.95
N ASP A 78 18.42 -14.43 -19.87
CA ASP A 78 17.56 -15.58 -20.21
C ASP A 78 16.41 -15.06 -21.08
N THR A 79 16.07 -15.80 -22.13
CA THR A 79 15.08 -15.46 -23.15
C THR A 79 13.81 -14.85 -22.56
N GLU A 80 13.48 -13.63 -23.00
CA GLU A 80 12.24 -12.92 -22.67
C GLU A 80 11.02 -13.82 -22.91
N SER A 81 10.47 -14.40 -21.85
CA SER A 81 9.03 -14.61 -21.78
C SER A 81 8.48 -13.46 -20.94
N THR A 82 8.28 -12.30 -21.57
CA THR A 82 7.36 -11.29 -21.05
C THR A 82 6.00 -11.98 -20.97
N THR A 83 5.68 -12.54 -19.82
CA THR A 83 4.29 -12.90 -19.57
C THR A 83 3.50 -11.58 -19.62
N PRO A 84 2.28 -11.57 -20.18
CA PRO A 84 1.45 -10.36 -20.25
C PRO A 84 1.05 -9.78 -18.87
N ALA A 85 1.65 -10.29 -17.79
CA ALA A 85 1.34 -10.08 -16.38
C ALA A 85 2.36 -9.19 -15.62
N GLY A 86 3.38 -8.63 -16.30
CA GLY A 86 4.31 -7.66 -15.67
C GLY A 86 5.22 -8.23 -14.58
N LEU A 87 5.24 -9.55 -14.39
CA LEU A 87 6.15 -10.23 -13.46
C LEU A 87 7.48 -10.53 -14.15
N THR A 88 8.57 -9.94 -13.66
CA THR A 88 9.95 -10.28 -14.04
C THR A 88 10.41 -11.58 -13.35
N VAL A 89 9.63 -12.66 -13.50
CA VAL A 89 9.85 -13.94 -12.82
C VAL A 89 10.14 -15.03 -13.83
N SER A 90 11.10 -15.91 -13.52
CA SER A 90 11.42 -17.09 -14.33
C SER A 90 10.18 -17.99 -14.48
N SER A 91 9.76 -18.26 -15.71
CA SER A 91 8.65 -19.18 -16.04
C SER A 91 8.81 -20.55 -15.35
N ARG A 92 10.05 -21.03 -15.26
CA ARG A 92 10.41 -22.27 -14.56
C ARG A 92 10.05 -22.25 -13.06
N LEU A 93 10.22 -21.11 -12.37
CA LEU A 93 9.89 -21.01 -10.95
C LEU A 93 8.37 -21.06 -10.73
N LEU A 94 7.61 -20.43 -11.63
CA LEU A 94 6.14 -20.47 -11.59
C LEU A 94 5.62 -21.89 -11.86
N GLU A 95 6.20 -22.61 -12.82
CA GLU A 95 5.85 -24.02 -13.09
C GLU A 95 6.19 -24.95 -11.92
N GLN A 96 7.28 -24.68 -11.19
CA GLN A 96 7.63 -25.45 -10.00
C GLN A 96 6.66 -25.16 -8.86
N LEU A 97 6.27 -23.90 -8.64
CA LEU A 97 5.29 -23.53 -7.61
C LEU A 97 3.93 -24.17 -7.85
N ALA A 98 3.50 -24.26 -9.11
CA ALA A 98 2.25 -24.92 -9.48
C ALA A 98 2.19 -26.43 -9.17
N ARG A 99 3.32 -27.06 -8.83
CA ARG A 99 3.42 -28.49 -8.47
C ARG A 99 3.50 -28.73 -6.95
N GLU A 100 3.66 -27.67 -6.16
CA GLU A 100 3.74 -27.76 -4.70
C GLU A 100 2.35 -27.89 -4.08
N ASP A 101 2.28 -28.07 -2.76
CA ASP A 101 1.02 -27.97 -2.03
C ASP A 101 0.42 -26.57 -2.14
N THR A 102 -0.91 -26.48 -2.02
CA THR A 102 -1.67 -25.24 -2.19
C THR A 102 -1.13 -24.10 -1.31
N PHE A 103 -0.77 -24.38 -0.07
CA PHE A 103 -0.30 -23.35 0.85
C PHE A 103 1.08 -22.82 0.45
N ILE A 104 2.03 -23.69 0.13
CA ILE A 104 3.37 -23.28 -0.34
C ILE A 104 3.28 -22.56 -1.68
N ALA A 105 2.43 -23.03 -2.60
CA ALA A 105 2.17 -22.37 -3.87
C ALA A 105 1.64 -20.95 -3.66
N ASP A 106 0.61 -20.77 -2.84
CA ASP A 106 0.00 -19.46 -2.53
C ASP A 106 1.01 -18.52 -1.87
N VAL A 107 1.80 -19.00 -0.90
CA VAL A 107 2.86 -18.21 -0.27
C VAL A 107 3.91 -17.78 -1.29
N GLY A 108 4.41 -18.70 -2.12
CA GLY A 108 5.43 -18.40 -3.11
C GLY A 108 4.94 -17.42 -4.17
N PHE A 109 3.71 -17.59 -4.64
CA PHE A 109 3.10 -16.68 -5.60
C PHE A 109 2.85 -15.28 -5.02
N ALA A 110 2.28 -15.18 -3.82
CA ALA A 110 2.07 -13.90 -3.16
C ALA A 110 3.39 -13.17 -2.90
N LEU A 111 4.42 -13.90 -2.49
CA LEU A 111 5.77 -13.37 -2.28
C LEU A 111 6.37 -12.78 -3.57
N LEU A 112 6.30 -13.54 -4.68
CA LEU A 112 6.81 -13.08 -5.98
C LEU A 112 6.04 -11.87 -6.49
N SER A 113 4.72 -11.86 -6.37
CA SER A 113 3.91 -10.71 -6.78
C SER A 113 4.27 -9.46 -6.00
N ILE A 114 4.39 -9.54 -4.67
CA ILE A 114 4.73 -8.39 -3.83
C ILE A 114 6.13 -7.86 -4.13
N SER A 115 7.07 -8.73 -4.51
CA SER A 115 8.42 -8.29 -4.81
C SER A 115 8.49 -7.28 -5.96
N SER A 116 7.59 -7.36 -6.93
CA SER A 116 7.54 -6.41 -8.05
C SER A 116 7.28 -4.97 -7.61
N VAL A 117 6.66 -4.74 -6.45
CA VAL A 117 6.38 -3.41 -5.90
C VAL A 117 7.64 -2.59 -5.69
N PHE A 118 8.74 -3.23 -5.30
CA PHE A 118 10.03 -2.57 -5.07
C PHE A 118 10.73 -2.15 -6.35
N TYR A 119 10.20 -2.52 -7.51
CA TYR A 119 10.81 -2.28 -8.83
C TYR A 119 9.83 -1.69 -9.84
N THR A 120 8.57 -1.52 -9.45
CA THR A 120 7.52 -0.93 -10.27
C THR A 120 7.12 0.42 -9.67
N PRO A 121 7.05 1.48 -10.48
CA PRO A 121 6.64 2.79 -9.98
C PRO A 121 5.18 2.75 -9.46
N PRO A 122 4.84 3.57 -8.45
CA PRO A 122 3.49 3.62 -7.88
C PRO A 122 2.36 3.80 -8.91
N SER A 123 2.60 4.53 -9.99
CA SER A 123 1.63 4.70 -11.10
C SER A 123 1.27 3.40 -11.84
N GLU A 124 2.10 2.36 -11.73
CA GLU A 124 1.97 1.08 -12.43
C GLU A 124 1.59 -0.08 -11.50
N TRP A 125 1.42 0.15 -10.19
CA TRP A 125 1.05 -0.89 -9.22
C TRP A 125 -0.28 -1.60 -9.53
N ALA A 126 -1.16 -1.01 -10.34
CA ALA A 126 -2.38 -1.68 -10.80
C ALA A 126 -2.09 -2.96 -11.60
N LEU A 127 -0.94 -3.05 -12.28
CA LEU A 127 -0.50 -4.26 -13.00
C LEU A 127 -0.15 -5.39 -12.04
N ILE A 128 0.34 -5.05 -10.85
CA ILE A 128 0.66 -6.03 -9.80
C ILE A 128 -0.64 -6.59 -9.22
N ALA A 129 -1.59 -5.70 -8.91
CA ALA A 129 -2.89 -6.06 -8.34
C ALA A 129 -3.68 -7.00 -9.27
N SER A 130 -3.77 -6.67 -10.57
CA SER A 130 -4.50 -7.47 -11.56
C SER A 130 -3.94 -8.88 -11.75
N THR A 131 -2.62 -9.02 -11.76
CA THR A 131 -1.94 -10.32 -11.85
C THR A 131 -2.25 -11.22 -10.65
N CYS A 132 -2.44 -10.63 -9.47
CA CYS A 132 -2.77 -11.39 -8.28
C CYS A 132 -4.25 -11.77 -8.22
N GLU A 133 -5.17 -10.92 -8.69
CA GLU A 133 -6.60 -11.22 -8.75
C GLU A 133 -6.89 -12.49 -9.55
N ALA A 134 -6.25 -12.65 -10.71
CA ALA A 134 -6.44 -13.81 -11.58
C ALA A 134 -6.20 -15.13 -10.84
N ARG A 135 -5.27 -15.14 -9.86
CA ARG A 135 -4.91 -16.34 -9.09
C ARG A 135 -5.75 -16.55 -7.84
N GLN A 136 -6.18 -15.48 -7.17
CA GLN A 136 -7.13 -15.62 -6.07
C GLN A 136 -8.48 -16.20 -6.56
N ALA A 137 -8.92 -15.84 -7.77
CA ALA A 137 -10.11 -16.42 -8.39
C ALA A 137 -10.01 -17.95 -8.61
N GLU A 138 -8.79 -18.48 -8.77
CA GLU A 138 -8.54 -19.93 -8.91
C GLU A 138 -8.45 -20.68 -7.56
N SER A 139 -8.14 -19.97 -6.47
CA SER A 139 -7.87 -20.54 -5.12
C SER A 139 -9.07 -20.47 -4.15
N VAL A 140 -10.06 -19.61 -4.39
CA VAL A 140 -11.22 -19.44 -3.49
C VAL A 140 -12.17 -20.66 -3.55
N LEU A 141 -12.06 -21.54 -2.55
CA LEU A 141 -13.09 -22.48 -2.15
C LEU A 141 -14.40 -21.75 -1.77
N PRO A 142 -15.58 -22.39 -1.96
CA PRO A 142 -16.87 -21.72 -1.84
C PRO A 142 -17.11 -21.16 -0.44
N ALA A 143 -17.65 -19.94 -0.43
CA ALA A 143 -17.99 -19.13 0.74
C ALA A 143 -18.60 -19.93 1.90
N GLY A 144 -17.89 -19.98 3.02
CA GLY A 144 -18.36 -20.51 4.29
C GLY A 144 -17.18 -20.69 5.23
N GLU A 145 -17.09 -19.83 6.26
CA GLU A 145 -16.05 -19.84 7.31
C GLU A 145 -14.65 -19.43 6.82
N LEU A 146 -14.43 -18.11 6.71
CA LEU A 146 -13.11 -17.54 6.47
C LEU A 146 -12.25 -17.71 7.74
N GLU A 147 -11.61 -18.87 7.90
CA GLU A 147 -10.47 -18.99 8.81
C GLU A 147 -9.47 -17.89 8.45
N LEU A 148 -9.01 -17.13 9.45
CA LEU A 148 -7.97 -16.13 9.23
C LEU A 148 -6.76 -16.84 8.62
N PRO A 149 -6.24 -16.39 7.46
CA PRO A 149 -5.10 -17.05 6.84
C PRO A 149 -3.95 -17.16 7.85
N LEU A 150 -3.25 -18.30 7.83
CA LEU A 150 -2.06 -18.51 8.65
C LEU A 150 -0.91 -17.64 8.15
N GLU A 151 0.03 -17.30 9.04
CA GLU A 151 1.30 -16.72 8.60
C GLU A 151 2.08 -17.75 7.77
N PRO A 152 2.78 -17.35 6.69
CA PRO A 152 3.06 -15.97 6.28
C PRO A 152 2.01 -15.37 5.31
N LEU A 153 1.05 -16.17 4.84
CA LEU A 153 0.11 -15.75 3.80
C LEU A 153 -0.76 -14.57 4.24
N LYS A 154 -1.15 -14.51 5.51
CA LYS A 154 -1.89 -13.37 6.10
C LYS A 154 -1.23 -12.02 5.83
N SER A 155 0.04 -11.88 6.17
CA SER A 155 0.76 -10.61 6.03
C SER A 155 1.00 -10.24 4.55
N LEU A 156 1.23 -11.26 3.71
CA LEU A 156 1.36 -11.07 2.26
C LEU A 156 0.03 -10.57 1.67
N LEU A 157 -1.10 -11.23 1.95
CA LEU A 157 -2.41 -10.82 1.44
C LEU A 157 -2.82 -9.43 1.94
N ARG A 158 -2.50 -9.08 3.21
CA ARG A 158 -2.72 -7.73 3.74
C ARG A 158 -1.91 -6.69 2.95
N LEU A 159 -0.65 -6.97 2.64
CA LEU A 159 0.18 -6.08 1.83
C LEU A 159 -0.36 -5.96 0.39
N GLN A 160 -0.81 -7.06 -0.21
CA GLN A 160 -1.43 -7.06 -1.53
C GLN A 160 -2.69 -6.18 -1.57
N LEU A 161 -3.55 -6.28 -0.55
CA LEU A 161 -4.68 -5.36 -0.38
C LEU A 161 -4.21 -3.90 -0.34
N LYS A 162 -3.18 -3.58 0.46
CA LYS A 162 -2.63 -2.22 0.53
C LYS A 162 -2.13 -1.71 -0.83
N ILE A 163 -1.47 -2.56 -1.62
CA ILE A 163 -0.96 -2.23 -2.96
C ILE A 163 -2.10 -1.91 -3.92
N ASP A 164 -3.16 -2.71 -3.93
CA ASP A 164 -4.32 -2.46 -4.79
C ASP A 164 -5.03 -1.15 -4.44
N LEU A 165 -5.28 -0.91 -3.14
CA LEU A 165 -5.85 0.36 -2.68
C LEU A 165 -4.95 1.56 -3.04
N ALA A 166 -3.64 1.40 -2.87
CA ALA A 166 -2.65 2.41 -3.23
C ALA A 166 -2.65 2.70 -4.74
N ALA A 167 -2.69 1.67 -5.58
CA ALA A 167 -2.79 1.80 -7.03
C ALA A 167 -4.06 2.56 -7.45
N SER A 168 -5.20 2.24 -6.82
CA SER A 168 -6.47 2.94 -7.02
C SER A 168 -6.36 4.43 -6.67
N ILE A 169 -5.71 4.77 -5.54
CA ILE A 169 -5.47 6.15 -5.11
C ILE A 169 -4.56 6.91 -6.07
N VAL A 170 -3.42 6.34 -6.48
CA VAL A 170 -2.43 7.02 -7.34
C VAL A 170 -3.02 7.30 -8.73
N THR A 171 -3.71 6.31 -9.29
CA THR A 171 -4.21 6.33 -10.67
C THR A 171 -5.64 6.88 -10.79
N ASN A 172 -6.36 7.03 -9.67
CA ASN A 172 -7.79 7.36 -9.63
C ASN A 172 -8.66 6.40 -10.47
N LYS A 173 -8.28 5.12 -10.49
CA LYS A 173 -9.00 4.01 -11.16
C LYS A 173 -9.65 3.09 -10.12
N PRO A 174 -10.68 2.31 -10.51
CA PRO A 174 -11.27 1.33 -9.59
C PRO A 174 -10.19 0.40 -9.02
N PRO A 175 -10.27 0.05 -7.71
CA PRO A 175 -9.50 -1.07 -7.18
C PRO A 175 -9.99 -2.38 -7.82
N SER A 176 -9.23 -3.45 -7.61
CA SER A 176 -9.59 -4.81 -7.97
C SER A 176 -11.05 -5.18 -7.63
N ALA A 177 -11.80 -5.73 -8.61
CA ALA A 177 -13.21 -6.09 -8.42
C ALA A 177 -13.38 -7.24 -7.41
N ASN A 178 -12.41 -8.15 -7.38
CA ASN A 178 -12.36 -9.31 -6.48
C ASN A 178 -11.64 -9.01 -5.17
N LEU A 179 -11.43 -7.73 -4.83
CA LEU A 179 -10.77 -7.33 -3.58
C LEU A 179 -11.42 -7.99 -2.36
N VAL A 180 -10.74 -8.97 -1.78
CA VAL A 180 -11.15 -9.62 -0.54
C VAL A 180 -10.81 -8.69 0.61
N ILE A 181 -11.83 -8.03 1.14
CA ILE A 181 -11.70 -7.22 2.35
C ILE A 181 -11.86 -8.16 3.53
N PRO A 182 -10.84 -8.34 4.39
CA PRO A 182 -10.97 -9.18 5.57
C PRO A 182 -12.19 -8.72 6.38
N PRO A 183 -13.12 -9.62 6.74
CA PRO A 183 -14.20 -9.28 7.65
C PRO A 183 -13.57 -8.81 8.97
N ARG A 184 -14.20 -7.82 9.61
CA ARG A 184 -13.80 -7.40 10.96
C ARG A 184 -13.76 -8.67 11.82
N GLY A 185 -12.57 -9.04 12.29
CA GLY A 185 -12.42 -10.15 13.22
C GLY A 185 -13.36 -9.90 14.39
N SER A 186 -14.24 -10.87 14.67
CA SER A 186 -15.06 -10.81 15.87
C SER A 186 -14.12 -10.95 17.06
N ILE A 187 -14.06 -9.89 17.88
CA ILE A 187 -13.54 -9.89 19.25
C ILE A 187 -12.00 -9.92 19.36
N SER A 188 -11.37 -8.76 19.22
CA SER A 188 -10.34 -8.39 20.20
C SER A 188 -11.07 -7.86 21.43
N SER A 189 -10.79 -8.42 22.61
CA SER A 189 -11.30 -7.87 23.89
C SER A 189 -10.63 -6.55 24.26
N ASP A 190 -9.54 -6.18 23.59
CA ASP A 190 -8.82 -4.93 23.80
C ASP A 190 -9.29 -3.88 22.77
N VAL A 191 -10.13 -2.96 23.25
CA VAL A 191 -10.62 -1.78 22.50
C VAL A 191 -9.46 -0.85 22.09
N ASP A 192 -8.30 -0.95 22.74
CA ASP A 192 -7.09 -0.19 22.46
C ASP A 192 -6.03 -0.99 21.67
N ASP A 193 -6.41 -2.07 20.98
CA ASP A 193 -5.50 -2.85 20.13
C ASP A 193 -5.13 -2.07 18.84
N PRO A 194 -3.84 -1.75 18.62
CA PRO A 194 -3.44 -0.93 17.47
C PRO A 194 -3.75 -1.56 16.11
N LEU A 195 -3.58 -2.88 16.01
CA LEU A 195 -3.79 -3.62 14.77
C LEU A 195 -5.27 -3.63 14.38
N THR A 196 -6.15 -3.94 15.34
CA THR A 196 -7.60 -3.96 15.13
C THR A 196 -8.12 -2.58 14.71
N SER A 197 -7.59 -1.51 15.31
CA SER A 197 -7.92 -0.14 14.90
C SER A 197 -7.47 0.15 13.46
N TYR A 198 -6.23 -0.21 13.10
CA TYR A 198 -5.72 -0.04 11.74
C TYR A 198 -6.53 -0.84 10.70
N ASP A 199 -6.84 -2.11 10.98
CA ASP A 199 -7.67 -2.96 10.11
C ASP A 199 -9.07 -2.34 9.89
N GLY A 200 -9.65 -1.72 10.93
CA GLY A 200 -10.88 -0.96 10.80
C GLY A 200 -10.76 0.24 9.85
N CYS A 201 -9.63 0.93 9.88
CA CYS A 201 -9.33 2.05 8.98
C CYS A 201 -9.17 1.58 7.53
N LEU A 202 -8.40 0.51 7.33
CA LEU A 202 -8.14 -0.10 6.04
C LEU A 202 -9.43 -0.62 5.39
N ASN A 203 -10.31 -1.25 6.17
CA ASN A 203 -11.64 -1.68 5.74
C ASN A 203 -12.49 -0.48 5.27
N CYS A 204 -12.49 0.61 6.04
CA CYS A 204 -13.22 1.82 5.68
C CYS A 204 -12.73 2.42 4.36
N LEU A 205 -11.41 2.45 4.14
CA LEU A 205 -10.81 2.92 2.89
C LEU A 205 -11.22 2.04 1.70
N ALA A 206 -11.10 0.72 1.84
CA ALA A 206 -11.45 -0.23 0.78
C ALA A 206 -12.92 -0.11 0.37
N LEU A 207 -13.83 -0.05 1.35
CA LEU A 207 -15.27 0.15 1.09
C LEU A 207 -15.55 1.52 0.46
N SER A 208 -14.84 2.57 0.86
CA SER A 208 -14.99 3.91 0.28
C SER A 208 -14.59 3.93 -1.19
N LEU A 209 -13.42 3.36 -1.54
CA LEU A 209 -12.97 3.24 -2.93
C LEU A 209 -13.93 2.42 -3.78
N ARG A 210 -14.40 1.28 -3.27
CA ARG A 210 -15.39 0.44 -3.98
C ARG A 210 -16.69 1.21 -4.23
N LEU A 211 -17.25 1.85 -3.20
CA LEU A 211 -18.48 2.64 -3.32
C LEU A 211 -18.33 3.76 -4.37
N ILE A 212 -17.23 4.52 -4.30
CA ILE A 212 -17.00 5.63 -5.23
C ILE A 212 -16.87 5.11 -6.67
N HIS A 213 -15.99 4.14 -6.91
CA HIS A 213 -15.65 3.72 -8.28
C HIS A 213 -16.67 2.79 -8.93
N PHE A 214 -17.27 1.86 -8.19
CA PHE A 214 -18.19 0.88 -8.77
C PHE A 214 -19.66 1.31 -8.71
N GLU A 215 -20.02 2.30 -7.90
CA GLU A 215 -21.42 2.64 -7.70
C GLU A 215 -21.75 4.13 -7.93
N ILE A 216 -21.00 5.04 -7.29
CA ILE A 216 -21.33 6.46 -7.35
C ILE A 216 -20.87 7.08 -8.67
N VAL A 217 -19.64 6.85 -9.11
CA VAL A 217 -19.13 7.37 -10.40
C VAL A 217 -19.93 6.82 -11.60
N PRO A 218 -20.24 5.51 -11.69
CA PRO A 218 -21.11 5.00 -12.76
C PRO A 218 -22.51 5.60 -12.73
N MET A 219 -23.15 5.72 -11.55
CA MET A 219 -24.44 6.41 -11.42
C MET A 219 -24.37 7.83 -11.98
N LEU A 220 -23.39 8.62 -11.55
CA LEU A 220 -23.28 10.04 -11.94
C LEU A 220 -22.94 10.19 -13.42
N SER A 221 -22.24 9.22 -13.99
CA SER A 221 -21.92 9.15 -15.42
C SER A 221 -23.09 8.64 -16.28
N GLY A 222 -24.21 8.23 -15.69
CA GLY A 222 -25.37 7.68 -16.41
C GLY A 222 -25.20 6.23 -16.89
N PHE A 223 -24.13 5.53 -16.47
CA PHE A 223 -23.95 4.12 -16.75
C PHE A 223 -24.73 3.28 -15.74
N HIS A 224 -25.79 2.63 -16.21
CA HIS A 224 -26.57 1.67 -15.43
C HIS A 224 -26.08 0.25 -15.76
N GLU A 225 -24.88 -0.13 -15.30
CA GLU A 225 -24.51 -1.54 -15.32
C GLU A 225 -25.43 -2.29 -14.36
N SER A 226 -26.18 -3.25 -14.91
CA SER A 226 -26.99 -4.21 -14.18
C SER A 226 -26.09 -5.16 -13.39
N CYS A 227 -25.43 -4.66 -12.36
CA CYS A 227 -24.77 -5.53 -11.38
C CYS A 227 -25.88 -6.34 -10.67
N PRO A 228 -25.79 -7.68 -10.62
CA PRO A 228 -26.80 -8.49 -9.94
C PRO A 228 -26.85 -8.04 -8.48
N GLN A 229 -27.94 -7.37 -8.09
CA GLN A 229 -28.17 -7.01 -6.71
C GLN A 229 -28.33 -8.32 -5.92
N PRO A 230 -27.54 -8.56 -4.85
CA PRO A 230 -27.84 -9.65 -3.95
C PRO A 230 -29.25 -9.43 -3.39
N VAL A 231 -30.09 -10.45 -3.53
CA VAL A 231 -31.47 -10.46 -3.06
C VAL A 231 -31.47 -10.16 -1.55
N GLY A 232 -31.84 -8.95 -1.15
CA GLY A 232 -32.03 -8.59 0.26
C GLY A 232 -31.52 -7.24 0.77
N SER A 233 -30.81 -6.41 -0.02
CA SER A 233 -30.37 -5.08 0.46
C SER A 233 -30.82 -3.95 -0.46
N HIS A 234 -31.95 -3.32 -0.14
CA HIS A 234 -32.45 -2.09 -0.78
C HIS A 234 -31.84 -0.82 -0.17
N VAL A 235 -30.61 -0.87 0.35
CA VAL A 235 -29.96 0.30 0.94
C VAL A 235 -29.50 1.23 -0.19
N SER A 236 -29.92 2.50 -0.16
CA SER A 236 -29.51 3.47 -1.18
C SER A 236 -27.99 3.60 -1.23
N ARG A 237 -27.42 3.81 -2.41
CA ARG A 237 -25.97 4.08 -2.58
C ARG A 237 -25.53 5.27 -1.73
N TRP A 238 -26.41 6.25 -1.54
CA TRP A 238 -26.18 7.39 -0.66
C TRP A 238 -26.26 7.03 0.83
N ASP A 239 -27.12 6.09 1.22
CA ASP A 239 -27.16 5.60 2.62
C ASP A 239 -25.84 4.92 2.99
N ARG A 240 -25.26 4.13 2.07
CA ARG A 240 -23.91 3.56 2.24
C ARG A 240 -22.82 4.63 2.31
N TRP A 241 -22.94 5.69 1.51
CA TRP A 241 -22.05 6.85 1.62
C TRP A 241 -22.16 7.49 3.02
N PHE A 242 -23.38 7.70 3.53
CA PHE A 242 -23.64 8.25 4.86
C PHE A 242 -23.12 7.34 5.97
N GLU A 243 -23.25 6.03 5.81
CA GLU A 243 -22.72 5.05 6.75
C GLU A 243 -21.19 5.14 6.82
N LEU A 244 -20.50 5.08 5.68
CA LEU A 244 -19.03 5.19 5.63
C LEU A 244 -18.53 6.55 6.11
N TRP A 245 -19.25 7.63 5.78
CA TRP A 245 -18.97 8.96 6.29
C TRP A 245 -19.11 9.02 7.81
N SER A 246 -20.18 8.44 8.36
CA SER A 246 -20.42 8.38 9.80
C SER A 246 -19.34 7.55 10.50
N ARG A 247 -18.85 6.46 9.89
CA ARG A 247 -17.69 5.70 10.39
C ARG A 247 -16.43 6.56 10.44
N CYS A 248 -16.17 7.37 9.41
CA CYS A 248 -15.04 8.30 9.40
C CYS A 248 -15.12 9.31 10.55
N VAL A 249 -16.26 10.00 10.68
CA VAL A 249 -16.47 11.02 11.71
C VAL A 249 -16.39 10.41 13.11
N SER A 250 -17.05 9.28 13.34
CA SER A 250 -17.04 8.61 14.65
C SER A 250 -15.63 8.15 15.01
N TRP A 251 -14.85 7.64 14.05
CA TRP A 251 -13.46 7.27 14.30
C TRP A 251 -12.61 8.48 14.73
N PHE A 252 -12.73 9.63 14.08
CA PHE A 252 -11.97 10.82 14.52
C PHE A 252 -12.34 11.25 15.95
N GLN A 253 -13.60 11.09 16.35
CA GLN A 253 -14.08 11.42 17.70
C GLN A 253 -13.61 10.40 18.74
N ASP A 254 -13.73 9.12 18.42
CA ASP A 254 -13.61 8.00 19.37
C ASP A 254 -12.32 7.19 19.23
N ARG A 255 -11.39 7.60 18.36
CA ARG A 255 -10.16 6.83 18.09
C ARG A 255 -9.40 6.46 19.38
N PRO A 256 -8.85 5.24 19.48
CA PRO A 256 -8.09 4.78 20.64
C PRO A 256 -6.99 5.75 21.05
N ARG A 257 -6.62 5.76 22.34
CA ARG A 257 -5.59 6.69 22.85
C ARG A 257 -4.25 6.51 22.16
N LYS A 258 -3.86 5.26 21.89
CA LYS A 258 -2.63 4.90 21.16
C LYS A 258 -2.62 5.35 19.69
N MET A 259 -3.77 5.75 19.16
CA MET A 259 -3.94 6.27 17.79
C MET A 259 -3.98 7.79 17.74
N LYS A 260 -4.04 8.47 18.89
CA LYS A 260 -4.03 9.94 18.92
C LYS A 260 -2.60 10.45 18.77
N PRO A 261 -2.39 11.53 18.00
CA PRO A 261 -1.12 12.24 18.03
C PRO A 261 -0.85 12.78 19.44
N ILE A 262 0.42 12.85 19.82
CA ILE A 262 0.87 13.48 21.07
C ILE A 262 0.69 15.00 20.98
N LEU A 263 1.01 15.55 19.81
CA LEU A 263 0.83 16.95 19.47
C LEU A 263 -0.05 17.01 18.22
N GLU A 264 -1.22 17.63 18.36
CA GLU A 264 -2.10 17.96 17.25
C GLU A 264 -2.14 19.48 17.12
N SER A 265 -1.46 20.05 16.12
CA SER A 265 -1.45 21.51 15.98
C SER A 265 -2.83 22.02 15.53
N PHE A 266 -3.19 23.23 15.92
CA PHE A 266 -4.41 23.87 15.43
C PHE A 266 -4.10 24.77 14.22
N ASP A 267 -5.08 25.01 13.36
CA ASP A 267 -4.89 25.76 12.10
C ASP A 267 -4.43 27.22 12.32
N GLU A 268 -4.51 27.73 13.55
CA GLU A 268 -4.10 29.09 13.95
C GLU A 268 -2.59 29.21 14.28
N GLU A 269 -1.85 28.10 14.35
CA GLU A 269 -0.44 28.07 14.80
C GLU A 269 0.58 28.07 13.65
N THR A 270 0.23 28.61 12.47
CA THR A 270 1.17 28.67 11.33
C THR A 270 2.25 29.73 11.57
N CYS A 271 3.42 29.28 12.05
CA CYS A 271 4.63 30.08 11.98
C CYS A 271 5.02 30.28 10.51
N HIS A 272 5.35 31.52 10.10
CA HIS A 272 5.74 31.86 8.72
C HIS A 272 6.94 31.06 8.18
N GLU A 273 7.69 30.37 9.05
CA GLU A 273 8.85 29.56 8.70
C GLU A 273 8.53 28.09 8.40
N GLN A 274 7.36 27.57 8.82
CA GLN A 274 7.00 26.16 8.60
C GLN A 274 5.90 26.01 7.52
N PRO A 275 6.12 25.16 6.50
CA PRO A 275 5.15 24.97 5.41
C PRO A 275 3.87 24.24 5.85
N PHE A 276 3.96 23.47 6.92
CA PHE A 276 2.86 22.75 7.54
C PHE A 276 3.06 22.67 9.07
N PRO A 277 2.00 22.81 9.88
CA PRO A 277 2.09 22.55 11.32
C PRO A 277 2.12 21.04 11.60
N ILE A 278 3.12 20.56 12.34
CA ILE A 278 3.45 19.12 12.43
C ILE A 278 2.59 18.40 13.47
N ASP A 279 1.96 17.29 13.06
CA ASP A 279 1.32 16.35 14.00
C ASP A 279 2.32 15.24 14.40
N VAL A 280 2.54 15.03 15.71
CA VAL A 280 3.56 14.08 16.21
C VAL A 280 2.90 12.78 16.69
N PHE A 281 3.34 11.63 16.17
CA PHE A 281 2.80 10.32 16.55
C PHE A 281 3.78 9.51 17.40
N THR A 282 3.23 8.57 18.19
CA THR A 282 4.02 7.62 18.99
C THR A 282 4.48 6.39 18.20
N SER A 283 3.85 6.10 17.06
CA SER A 283 4.15 4.90 16.27
C SER A 283 3.74 5.05 14.80
N ALA A 284 4.39 4.29 13.92
CA ALA A 284 4.03 4.19 12.50
C ALA A 284 2.58 3.74 12.32
N THR A 285 2.11 2.74 13.08
CA THR A 285 0.72 2.25 12.97
C THR A 285 -0.30 3.34 13.29
N ALA A 286 -0.04 4.19 14.29
CA ALA A 286 -0.92 5.31 14.61
C ALA A 286 -0.96 6.34 13.50
N LEU A 287 0.21 6.71 12.97
CA LEU A 287 0.36 7.59 11.82
C LEU A 287 -0.44 7.07 10.61
N GLN A 288 -0.22 5.81 10.26
CA GLN A 288 -0.82 5.15 9.10
C GLN A 288 -2.34 5.03 9.26
N ALA A 289 -2.85 4.68 10.44
CA ALA A 289 -4.28 4.61 10.70
C ALA A 289 -4.97 5.98 10.50
N ASN A 290 -4.40 7.06 11.03
CA ASN A 290 -4.95 8.42 10.85
C ASN A 290 -4.91 8.83 9.38
N LEU A 291 -3.79 8.56 8.69
CA LEU A 291 -3.66 8.85 7.27
C LEU A 291 -4.70 8.09 6.43
N VAL A 292 -4.87 6.79 6.67
CA VAL A 292 -5.86 5.94 5.95
C VAL A 292 -7.29 6.46 6.17
N MET A 293 -7.63 6.89 7.39
CA MET A 293 -8.94 7.47 7.67
C MET A 293 -9.14 8.83 7.03
N HIS A 294 -8.14 9.70 7.03
CA HIS A 294 -8.21 10.96 6.29
C HIS A 294 -8.33 10.73 4.78
N MET A 295 -7.61 9.77 4.22
CA MET A 295 -7.76 9.39 2.81
C MET A 295 -9.18 8.87 2.51
N SER A 296 -9.75 8.04 3.38
CA SER A 296 -11.14 7.59 3.26
C SER A 296 -12.11 8.77 3.19
N ALA A 297 -11.94 9.75 4.08
CA ALA A 297 -12.74 10.97 4.09
C ALA A 297 -12.56 11.80 2.81
N VAL A 298 -11.32 11.96 2.32
CA VAL A 298 -11.03 12.66 1.05
C VAL A 298 -11.74 12.00 -0.14
N ILE A 299 -11.70 10.67 -0.22
CA ILE A 299 -12.34 9.90 -1.29
C ILE A 299 -13.85 10.11 -1.26
N LEU A 300 -14.48 9.96 -0.08
CA LEU A 300 -15.92 10.17 0.08
C LEU A 300 -16.33 11.62 -0.25
N LEU A 301 -15.57 12.61 0.23
CA LEU A 301 -15.84 14.03 0.00
C LEU A 301 -15.63 14.45 -1.47
N SER A 302 -14.88 13.68 -2.26
CA SER A 302 -14.73 13.92 -3.71
C SER A 302 -16.05 13.72 -4.46
N GLN A 303 -16.99 12.94 -3.90
CA GLN A 303 -18.35 12.74 -4.44
C GLN A 303 -19.42 13.08 -3.39
N LYS A 304 -19.29 14.23 -2.72
CA LYS A 304 -20.20 14.66 -1.65
C LYS A 304 -21.64 14.86 -2.18
N PRO A 305 -22.67 14.22 -1.60
CA PRO A 305 -24.05 14.48 -1.97
C PRO A 305 -24.45 15.93 -1.65
N ARG A 306 -25.07 16.61 -2.63
CA ARG A 306 -25.41 18.05 -2.64
C ARG A 306 -26.38 18.49 -1.52
N LEU A 307 -27.00 17.55 -0.79
CA LEU A 307 -28.09 17.82 0.16
C LEU A 307 -27.67 17.84 1.64
N THR A 308 -26.38 17.84 1.95
CA THR A 308 -25.87 17.63 3.33
C THR A 308 -25.52 18.93 4.06
N ASN A 309 -26.53 19.74 4.34
CA ASN A 309 -26.40 20.89 5.25
C ASN A 309 -26.96 20.52 6.63
N ALA A 310 -26.21 19.76 7.41
CA ALA A 310 -26.50 19.57 8.84
C ALA A 310 -25.60 20.48 9.68
N PRO A 311 -26.07 21.28 10.64
CA PRO A 311 -25.17 21.96 11.59
C PRO A 311 -24.42 20.89 12.41
N SER A 312 -23.09 20.93 12.43
CA SER A 312 -22.24 20.04 13.22
C SER A 312 -21.08 20.85 13.80
N ASN A 313 -20.68 20.52 15.02
CA ASN A 313 -19.61 21.18 15.77
C ASN A 313 -18.21 20.94 15.18
N SER A 314 -18.06 20.11 14.14
CA SER A 314 -16.79 19.78 13.49
C SER A 314 -16.83 20.09 11.99
N GLN A 315 -17.06 21.36 11.64
CA GLN A 315 -17.20 21.80 10.24
C GLN A 315 -15.97 21.48 9.38
N HIS A 316 -14.77 21.53 9.96
CA HIS A 316 -13.51 21.23 9.28
C HIS A 316 -13.45 19.80 8.73
N LEU A 317 -14.06 18.82 9.41
CA LEU A 317 -14.11 17.43 8.92
C LEU A 317 -14.84 17.33 7.58
N ARG A 318 -15.67 18.29 7.20
CA ARG A 318 -16.35 18.26 5.88
C ARG A 318 -15.52 18.89 4.76
N SER A 319 -14.34 19.41 5.09
CA SER A 319 -13.45 20.05 4.13
C SER A 319 -12.45 19.03 3.57
N ARG A 320 -12.58 18.73 2.28
CA ARG A 320 -11.61 17.89 1.55
C ARG A 320 -10.19 18.46 1.64
N ILE A 321 -10.08 19.80 1.54
CA ILE A 321 -8.79 20.50 1.62
C ILE A 321 -8.19 20.35 3.02
N TRP A 322 -9.00 20.44 4.08
CA TRP A 322 -8.51 20.25 5.45
C TRP A 322 -7.90 18.86 5.64
N HIS A 323 -8.55 17.81 5.13
CA HIS A 323 -8.00 16.46 5.17
C HIS A 323 -6.70 16.31 4.36
N ILE A 324 -6.63 16.90 3.16
CA ILE A 324 -5.41 16.93 2.34
C ILE A 324 -4.25 17.59 3.09
N GLN A 325 -4.52 18.74 3.73
CA GLN A 325 -3.54 19.45 4.55
C GLN A 325 -3.14 18.61 5.77
N LYS A 326 -4.10 17.96 6.45
CA LYS A 326 -3.81 17.05 7.57
C LYS A 326 -2.91 15.89 7.18
N ILE A 327 -3.12 15.27 6.02
CA ILE A 327 -2.22 14.21 5.56
C ILE A 327 -0.80 14.75 5.34
N ALA A 328 -0.64 15.96 4.76
CA ALA A 328 0.69 16.57 4.62
C ALA A 328 1.37 16.81 5.97
N ARG A 329 0.61 17.31 6.96
CA ARG A 329 1.07 17.54 8.34
C ARG A 329 1.52 16.26 9.05
N ILE A 330 0.82 15.16 8.80
CA ILE A 330 1.16 13.83 9.30
C ILE A 330 2.50 13.34 8.71
N LEU A 331 2.77 13.63 7.44
CA LEU A 331 3.94 13.07 6.73
C LEU A 331 5.24 13.85 6.92
N VAL A 332 5.18 15.19 6.97
CA VAL A 332 6.39 16.04 6.92
C VAL A 332 7.23 16.00 8.21
N GLY A 333 6.64 15.62 9.34
CA GLY A 333 7.33 15.70 10.64
C GLY A 333 7.66 14.36 11.32
N ASN A 334 7.26 13.22 10.74
CA ASN A 334 7.46 11.91 11.33
C ASN A 334 8.45 11.08 10.49
N HIS A 335 9.28 10.30 11.18
CA HIS A 335 10.37 9.52 10.56
C HIS A 335 10.46 8.13 11.20
N PHE A 336 9.53 7.23 10.89
CA PHE A 336 9.61 5.83 11.29
C PHE A 336 10.23 4.96 10.19
N ASN A 337 10.99 3.93 10.56
CA ASN A 337 11.58 3.00 9.58
C ASN A 337 10.50 2.30 8.74
N GLU A 338 9.36 2.00 9.37
CA GLU A 338 8.22 1.29 8.78
C GLU A 338 7.13 2.25 8.23
N GLN A 339 7.41 3.56 8.17
CA GLN A 339 6.42 4.59 7.79
C GLN A 339 5.87 4.41 6.37
N TRP A 340 6.75 4.11 5.43
CA TRP A 340 6.49 4.19 3.99
C TRP A 340 5.76 2.94 3.46
N ASP A 341 4.57 2.67 3.97
CA ASP A 341 3.68 1.66 3.39
C ASP A 341 3.10 2.13 2.03
N PRO A 342 2.60 1.21 1.18
CA PRO A 342 2.07 1.57 -0.15
C PRO A 342 0.97 2.64 -0.13
N ILE A 343 0.06 2.62 0.85
CA ILE A 343 -1.03 3.59 0.95
C ILE A 343 -0.48 4.95 1.37
N VAL A 344 0.52 5.00 2.25
CA VAL A 344 1.22 6.24 2.62
C VAL A 344 1.89 6.88 1.40
N ILE A 345 2.60 6.09 0.60
CA ILE A 345 3.24 6.57 -0.64
C ILE A 345 2.19 7.09 -1.62
N ALA A 346 1.09 6.35 -1.80
CA ALA A 346 -0.01 6.76 -2.67
C ALA A 346 -0.69 8.05 -2.19
N ALA A 347 -0.93 8.18 -0.88
CA ALA A 347 -1.49 9.38 -0.28
C ALA A 347 -0.58 10.59 -0.47
N LEU A 348 0.74 10.42 -0.33
CA LEU A 348 1.71 11.49 -0.59
C LEU A 348 1.62 11.99 -2.04
N PHE A 349 1.62 11.08 -3.02
CA PHE A 349 1.41 11.46 -4.43
C PHE A 349 0.05 12.11 -4.66
N PHE A 350 -1.01 11.62 -4.01
CA PHE A 350 -2.35 12.17 -4.13
C PHE A 350 -2.40 13.63 -3.63
N ILE A 351 -1.92 13.91 -2.41
CA ILE A 351 -2.00 15.25 -1.85
C ILE A 351 -1.04 16.22 -2.51
N ALA A 352 0.13 15.75 -2.97
CA ALA A 352 1.12 16.59 -3.61
C ALA A 352 0.57 17.22 -4.91
N LYS A 353 -0.27 16.48 -5.64
CA LYS A 353 -0.99 16.97 -6.83
C LYS A 353 -1.92 18.15 -6.54
N GLU A 354 -2.32 18.34 -5.28
CA GLU A 354 -3.22 19.41 -4.81
C GLU A 354 -2.45 20.60 -4.19
N MET A 355 -1.12 20.50 -4.06
CA MET A 355 -0.28 21.58 -3.49
C MET A 355 0.11 22.60 -4.56
N SER A 356 -0.14 23.88 -4.27
CA SER A 356 0.20 25.00 -5.17
C SER A 356 1.31 25.91 -4.63
N HIS A 357 1.59 25.87 -3.33
CA HIS A 357 2.59 26.74 -2.71
C HIS A 357 4.00 26.11 -2.77
N PRO A 358 5.05 26.81 -3.23
CA PRO A 358 6.39 26.24 -3.37
C PRO A 358 6.98 25.65 -2.09
N SER A 359 6.79 26.30 -0.93
CA SER A 359 7.31 25.77 0.34
C SER A 359 6.64 24.45 0.75
N GLN A 360 5.34 24.29 0.43
CA GLN A 360 4.61 23.05 0.67
C GLN A 360 5.10 21.94 -0.27
N GLN A 361 5.34 22.28 -1.53
CA GLN A 361 5.89 21.36 -2.52
C GLN A 361 7.28 20.86 -2.08
N GLU A 362 8.19 21.74 -1.66
CA GLU A 362 9.54 21.36 -1.19
C GLU A 362 9.52 20.47 0.06
N ALA A 363 8.59 20.71 0.99
CA ALA A 363 8.42 19.85 2.16
C ALA A 363 8.03 18.42 1.76
N LEU A 364 7.12 18.27 0.79
CA LEU A 364 6.75 16.95 0.26
C LEU A 364 7.86 16.32 -0.59
N LEU A 365 8.66 17.11 -1.32
CA LEU A 365 9.85 16.62 -2.02
C LEU A 365 10.88 16.01 -1.07
N SER A 366 10.96 16.50 0.17
CA SER A 366 11.81 15.90 1.21
C SER A 366 11.33 14.51 1.62
N CYS A 367 10.01 14.30 1.71
CA CYS A 367 9.42 12.98 1.97
C CYS A 367 9.72 12.00 0.82
N PHE A 368 9.60 12.44 -0.44
CA PHE A 368 9.95 11.60 -1.60
C PHE A 368 11.42 11.17 -1.60
N ARG A 369 12.35 12.07 -1.26
CA ARG A 369 13.77 11.73 -1.12
C ARG A 369 14.00 10.64 -0.08
N GLU A 370 13.24 10.67 1.02
CA GLU A 370 13.33 9.64 2.05
C GLU A 370 12.79 8.28 1.56
N ILE A 371 11.69 8.27 0.82
CA ILE A 371 11.16 7.06 0.17
C ILE A 371 12.22 6.43 -0.74
N SER A 372 12.78 7.19 -1.70
CA SER A 372 13.83 6.67 -2.61
C SER A 372 15.03 6.09 -1.85
N ARG A 373 15.40 6.70 -0.70
CA ARG A 373 16.54 6.26 0.12
C ARG A 373 16.25 4.99 0.91
N THR A 374 15.01 4.77 1.34
CA THR A 374 14.67 3.74 2.36
C THR A 374 13.95 2.51 1.80
N THR A 375 13.15 2.64 0.74
CA THR A 375 12.29 1.54 0.26
C THR A 375 12.76 0.93 -1.06
N HIS A 376 13.68 1.57 -1.78
CA HIS A 376 14.07 1.24 -3.15
C HIS A 376 12.94 1.28 -4.19
N ILE A 377 11.73 1.72 -3.83
CA ILE A 377 10.62 1.87 -4.76
C ILE A 377 11.00 2.96 -5.79
N PRO A 378 10.93 2.68 -7.10
CA PRO A 378 11.32 3.63 -8.14
C PRO A 378 10.22 4.69 -8.31
N ILE A 379 10.37 5.84 -7.65
CA ILE A 379 9.40 6.93 -7.67
C ILE A 379 9.77 8.04 -8.65
N GLU A 380 10.94 7.97 -9.28
CA GLU A 380 11.55 9.09 -10.02
C GLU A 380 10.72 9.50 -11.24
N LYS A 381 10.12 8.53 -11.94
CA LYS A 381 9.19 8.77 -13.05
C LYS A 381 7.96 9.54 -12.59
N ASP A 382 7.27 9.03 -11.58
CA ASP A 382 6.05 9.64 -11.01
C ASP A 382 6.34 11.04 -10.42
N LEU A 383 7.54 11.22 -9.86
CA LEU A 383 8.01 12.49 -9.33
C LEU A 383 8.31 13.51 -10.43
N ALA A 384 8.84 13.08 -11.58
CA ALA A 384 9.04 13.94 -12.73
C ALA A 384 7.69 14.45 -13.28
N ASP A 385 6.69 13.56 -13.41
CA ASP A 385 5.34 13.91 -13.84
C ASP A 385 4.67 14.90 -12.86
N LEU A 386 4.86 14.70 -11.56
CA LEU A 386 4.37 15.62 -10.53
C LEU A 386 4.99 17.02 -10.66
N ARG A 387 6.31 17.11 -10.89
CA ARG A 387 7.00 18.40 -11.08
C ARG A 387 6.52 19.12 -12.33
N ALA A 388 6.36 18.39 -13.45
CA ALA A 388 5.82 18.96 -14.69
C ALA A 388 4.42 19.53 -14.48
N ARG A 389 3.57 18.84 -13.71
CA ARG A 389 2.24 19.33 -13.34
C ARG A 389 2.32 20.64 -12.53
N TRP A 390 3.22 20.74 -11.56
CA TRP A 390 3.36 21.99 -10.79
C TRP A 390 3.84 23.16 -11.65
N GLN A 391 4.74 22.92 -12.60
CA GLN A 391 5.22 23.94 -13.53
C GLN A 391 4.09 24.47 -14.43
N SER A 392 3.28 23.57 -15.02
CA SER A 392 2.11 23.95 -15.82
C SER A 392 1.12 24.82 -15.04
N LEU A 393 0.86 24.51 -13.76
CA LEU A 393 -0.03 25.32 -12.92
C LEU A 393 0.53 26.71 -12.57
N GLN A 394 1.85 26.89 -12.62
CA GLN A 394 2.49 28.19 -12.40
C GLN A 394 2.44 29.05 -13.67
N GLU A 395 2.57 28.44 -14.85
CA GLU A 395 2.52 29.11 -16.15
C GLU A 395 1.09 29.59 -16.51
N ASP A 396 0.05 28.85 -16.11
CA ASP A 396 -1.35 29.23 -16.32
C ASP A 396 -1.83 30.39 -15.41
N ARG A 397 -0.99 30.86 -14.47
CA ARG A 397 -1.33 31.98 -13.60
C ARG A 397 -1.03 33.29 -14.35
N PRO A 398 -2.03 34.14 -14.64
CA PRO A 398 -1.79 35.38 -15.40
C PRO A 398 -0.75 36.24 -14.66
N PRO A 399 0.15 36.94 -15.39
CA PRO A 399 1.15 37.78 -14.76
C PRO A 399 0.43 38.79 -13.86
N ILE A 400 0.81 38.80 -12.59
CA ILE A 400 0.39 39.83 -11.64
C ILE A 400 0.83 41.15 -12.26
N LEU A 401 -0.12 41.92 -12.79
CA LEU A 401 0.13 43.30 -13.16
C LEU A 401 0.64 43.97 -11.89
N SER A 402 1.95 44.18 -11.82
CA SER A 402 2.52 44.97 -10.74
C SER A 402 1.81 46.31 -10.81
N HIS A 403 1.07 46.66 -9.77
CA HIS A 403 0.68 48.04 -9.54
C HIS A 403 1.98 48.83 -9.36
N ALA A 404 2.53 49.30 -10.47
CA ALA A 404 3.48 50.39 -10.48
C ALA A 404 2.68 51.64 -10.12
N PHE A 405 3.10 52.22 -8.99
CA PHE A 405 2.79 53.52 -8.40
C PHE A 405 2.00 54.54 -9.23
#